data_AF-A0A3N5WPU6-F1
#
_entry.id   AF-A0A3N5WPU6-F1
#
_cell.length_a   1.000
_cell.length_b   1.000
_cell.length_c   1.000
_cell.angle_alpha   90.00
_cell.angle_beta   90.00
_cell.angle_gamma   90.00
#
_symmetry.space_group_name_H-M   'P 1'
#
loop_
_entity.id
_entity.type
_entity.pdbx_description
1 polymer ?
#
loop_
_entity_poly.entity_id
_entity_poly.type
_entity_poly.pdbx_seq_one_letter_code
_entity_poly.pdbx_strand_id
1 'polypeptide(L)'
;MWSFAMRREVANDRDLVPYLAELQKSISRYLSLIFGGVYFLFLAVTAITPDQQYNLRVWLAVPLIFLTIVLSLRYLDSNFVLAQVIWLSGFTLIVVAQVVVWQQPVFGFALALAPFLGFLLLSRRAGVLAELVIIGLAIFLGSLEGGSILPRDFVLGVTLGSIVSGLL
;
A
#
# COMPACT_ATOMS: atom_id res chain seq x y z
N MET A 1 11.03 32.39 -35.93
CA MET A 1 10.96 32.47 -34.45
C MET A 1 10.11 31.36 -33.82
N TRP A 2 8.97 30.96 -34.40
CA TRP A 2 8.11 29.89 -33.88
C TRP A 2 8.73 28.48 -33.81
N SER A 3 9.66 28.14 -34.73
CA SER A 3 10.33 26.83 -34.74
C SER A 3 11.39 26.63 -33.64
N PHE A 4 11.85 27.71 -33.00
CA PHE A 4 12.77 27.64 -31.85
C PHE A 4 12.02 27.44 -30.52
N ALA A 5 10.82 28.01 -30.38
CA ALA A 5 9.98 27.80 -29.20
C ALA A 5 9.50 26.33 -29.10
N MET A 6 9.01 25.76 -30.20
CA MET A 6 8.58 24.34 -30.22
C MET A 6 9.73 23.35 -29.95
N ARG A 7 10.94 23.62 -30.45
CA ARG A 7 12.10 22.75 -30.14
C ARG A 7 12.50 22.82 -28.67
N ARG A 8 12.29 23.97 -28.02
CA ARG A 8 12.61 24.16 -26.60
C ARG A 8 11.60 23.45 -25.71
N GLU A 9 10.31 23.49 -26.04
CA GLU A 9 9.26 22.72 -25.35
C GLU A 9 9.46 21.20 -25.52
N VAL A 10 9.74 20.72 -26.73
CA VAL A 10 9.99 19.28 -26.99
C VAL A 10 11.29 18.78 -26.31
N ALA A 11 12.31 19.64 -26.18
CA ALA A 11 13.51 19.32 -25.43
C ALA A 11 13.21 19.25 -23.92
N ASN A 12 12.42 20.18 -23.40
CA ASN A 12 12.01 20.22 -21.99
C ASN A 12 11.19 18.96 -21.62
N ASP A 13 10.25 18.55 -22.47
CA ASP A 13 9.43 17.34 -22.28
C ASP A 13 10.26 16.05 -22.31
N ARG A 14 11.32 15.98 -23.13
CA ARG A 14 12.23 14.83 -23.17
C ARG A 14 13.06 14.66 -21.90
N ASP A 15 13.47 15.76 -21.28
CA ASP A 15 14.24 15.74 -20.03
C ASP A 15 13.34 15.57 -18.79
N LEU A 16 12.06 15.95 -18.90
CA LEU A 16 11.03 15.76 -17.88
C LEU A 16 10.70 14.29 -17.62
N VAL A 17 10.60 13.45 -18.66
CA VAL A 17 10.20 12.04 -18.51
C VAL A 17 11.17 11.22 -17.65
N PRO A 18 12.50 11.27 -17.87
CA PRO A 18 13.47 10.62 -16.99
C PRO A 18 13.41 11.15 -15.55
N TYR A 19 13.28 12.47 -15.37
CA TYR A 19 13.21 13.10 -14.05
C TYR A 19 11.96 12.64 -13.26
N LEU A 20 10.79 12.60 -13.92
CA LEU A 20 9.55 12.11 -13.32
C LEU A 20 9.65 10.63 -12.93
N ALA A 21 10.27 9.80 -13.78
CA ALA A 21 10.47 8.39 -13.47
C ALA A 21 11.41 8.19 -12.27
N GLU A 22 12.47 9.00 -12.16
CA GLU A 22 13.39 8.96 -11.03
C GLU A 22 12.73 9.47 -9.73
N LEU A 23 11.95 10.55 -9.82
CA LEU A 23 11.16 11.05 -8.71
C LEU A 23 10.17 10.00 -8.20
N GLN A 24 9.46 9.31 -9.11
CA GLN A 24 8.50 8.27 -8.76
C GLN A 24 9.18 7.06 -8.11
N LYS A 25 10.35 6.64 -8.59
CA LYS A 25 11.18 5.61 -7.95
C LYS A 25 11.62 6.03 -6.54
N SER A 26 12.05 7.28 -6.38
CA SER A 26 12.44 7.84 -5.09
C SER A 26 11.27 7.83 -4.10
N ILE A 27 10.11 8.35 -4.50
CA ILE A 27 8.88 8.33 -3.70
C ILE A 27 8.51 6.90 -3.29
N SER A 28 8.52 5.95 -4.23
CA SER A 28 8.22 4.54 -3.92
C SER A 28 9.21 3.93 -2.92
N ARG A 29 10.51 4.22 -3.05
CA ARG A 29 11.53 3.77 -2.10
C ARG A 29 11.28 4.35 -0.72
N TYR A 30 11.01 5.66 -0.62
CA TYR A 30 10.70 6.31 0.65
C TYR A 30 9.43 5.76 1.29
N LEU A 31 8.35 5.59 0.53
CA LEU A 31 7.11 5.01 1.05
C LEU A 31 7.34 3.58 1.57
N SER A 32 8.04 2.74 0.79
CA SER A 32 8.35 1.37 1.21
C SER A 32 9.12 1.34 2.53
N LEU A 33 10.12 2.22 2.67
CA LEU A 33 10.93 2.33 3.89
C LEU A 33 10.16 2.94 5.07
N ILE A 34 9.32 3.95 4.83
CA ILE A 34 8.51 4.58 5.89
C ILE A 34 7.49 3.59 6.42
N PHE A 35 6.72 2.91 5.56
CA PHE A 35 5.74 1.91 5.99
C PHE A 35 6.42 0.75 6.75
N GLY A 36 7.56 0.28 6.23
CA GLY A 36 8.38 -0.70 6.92
C GLY A 36 8.86 -0.21 8.29
N GLY A 37 9.44 0.99 8.33
CA GLY A 37 10.00 1.60 9.53
C GLY A 37 8.94 1.87 10.60
N VAL A 38 7.77 2.39 10.22
CA VAL A 38 6.62 2.57 11.12
C VAL A 38 6.19 1.22 11.70
N TYR A 39 6.15 0.17 10.90
CA TYR A 39 5.85 -1.16 11.40
C TYR A 39 6.93 -1.69 12.36
N PHE A 40 8.21 -1.50 12.05
CA PHE A 40 9.31 -1.89 12.94
C PHE A 40 9.30 -1.11 14.26
N LEU A 41 8.97 0.18 14.23
CA LEU A 41 8.76 0.97 15.44
C LEU A 41 7.59 0.44 16.26
N PHE A 42 6.48 0.11 15.60
CA PHE A 42 5.34 -0.55 16.25
C PHE A 42 5.75 -1.87 16.92
N LEU A 43 6.53 -2.72 16.23
CA LEU A 43 7.08 -3.94 16.81
C LEU A 43 7.95 -3.66 18.04
N ALA A 44 8.85 -2.68 17.96
CA ALA A 44 9.71 -2.31 19.08
C ALA A 44 8.89 -1.86 20.30
N VAL A 45 7.82 -1.09 20.09
CA VAL A 45 6.88 -0.71 21.17
C VAL A 45 6.20 -1.95 21.76
N THR A 46 5.69 -2.86 20.92
CA THR A 46 5.07 -4.11 21.40
C THR A 46 6.05 -5.04 22.10
N ALA A 47 7.35 -4.98 21.78
CA ALA A 47 8.40 -5.74 22.45
C ALA A 47 8.66 -5.23 23.87
N ILE A 48 8.58 -3.91 24.07
CA ILE A 48 8.86 -3.24 25.36
C ILE A 48 7.61 -3.23 26.25
N THR A 49 6.41 -3.15 25.65
CA THR A 49 5.12 -3.22 26.34
C THR A 49 4.39 -4.50 25.92
N PRO A 50 4.80 -5.67 26.43
CA PRO A 50 4.20 -6.95 26.08
C PRO A 50 2.80 -7.05 26.70
N ASP A 51 1.82 -6.45 26.03
CA ASP A 51 0.42 -6.75 26.27
C ASP A 51 0.13 -8.17 25.74
N GLN A 52 -0.67 -8.95 26.48
CA GLN A 52 -0.98 -10.34 26.14
C GLN A 52 -1.64 -10.46 24.75
N GLN A 53 -2.22 -9.37 24.24
CA GLN A 53 -2.89 -9.32 22.95
C GLN A 53 -1.95 -9.37 21.72
N TYR A 54 -0.67 -8.99 21.85
CA TYR A 54 0.22 -8.77 20.68
C TYR A 54 1.41 -9.74 20.56
N ASN A 55 1.58 -10.67 21.50
CA ASN A 55 2.93 -11.15 21.85
C ASN A 55 3.61 -12.14 20.87
N LEU A 56 2.86 -12.89 20.05
CA LEU A 56 3.47 -13.84 19.08
C LEU A 56 2.93 -13.70 17.66
N ARG A 57 1.64 -13.36 17.56
CA ARG A 57 0.92 -13.22 16.30
C ARG A 57 1.45 -12.06 15.45
N VAL A 58 1.70 -10.91 16.05
CA VAL A 58 2.25 -9.73 15.36
C VAL A 58 3.65 -9.98 14.82
N TRP A 59 4.45 -10.80 15.52
CA TRP A 59 5.80 -11.16 15.11
C TRP A 59 5.83 -12.08 13.87
N LEU A 60 4.75 -12.82 13.59
CA LEU A 60 4.65 -13.61 12.36
C LEU A 60 4.56 -12.74 11.10
N ALA A 61 4.17 -11.47 11.22
CA ALA A 61 4.15 -10.54 10.08
C ALA A 61 5.55 -10.09 9.66
N VAL A 62 6.53 -10.12 10.57
CA VAL A 62 7.90 -9.63 10.32
C VAL A 62 8.55 -10.25 9.10
N PRO A 63 8.61 -11.59 8.95
CA PRO A 63 9.21 -12.19 7.76
C PRO A 63 8.45 -11.79 6.48
N LEU A 64 7.13 -11.65 6.54
CA LEU A 64 6.33 -11.26 5.38
C LEU A 64 6.60 -9.81 4.95
N ILE A 65 6.68 -8.89 5.92
CA ILE A 65 7.00 -7.47 5.71
C ILE A 65 8.41 -7.33 5.17
N PHE A 66 9.38 -7.98 5.82
CA PHE A 66 10.77 -7.95 5.40
C PHE A 66 10.92 -8.48 3.98
N LEU A 67 10.30 -9.62 3.67
CA LEU A 67 10.32 -10.20 2.33
C LEU A 67 9.68 -9.27 1.30
N THR A 68 8.52 -8.68 1.62
CA THR A 68 7.82 -7.73 0.74
C THR A 68 8.70 -6.52 0.42
N ILE A 69 9.32 -5.92 1.43
CA ILE A 69 10.19 -4.74 1.27
C ILE A 69 11.42 -5.10 0.47
N VAL A 70 12.12 -6.18 0.83
CA VAL A 70 13.36 -6.59 0.15
C VAL A 70 13.08 -6.93 -1.31
N LEU A 71 12.01 -7.68 -1.60
CA LEU A 71 11.65 -8.00 -2.98
C LEU A 71 11.24 -6.74 -3.76
N SER A 72 10.43 -5.86 -3.19
CA SER A 72 10.06 -4.59 -3.82
C SER A 72 11.30 -3.76 -4.18
N LEU A 73 12.21 -3.56 -3.21
CA LEU A 73 13.43 -2.79 -3.42
C LEU A 73 14.37 -3.43 -4.45
N ARG A 74 14.47 -4.77 -4.46
CA ARG A 74 15.28 -5.50 -5.44
C ARG A 74 14.79 -5.31 -6.87
N TYR A 75 13.47 -5.26 -7.08
CA TYR A 75 12.88 -5.08 -8.41
C TYR A 75 12.69 -3.61 -8.79
N LEU A 76 12.85 -2.67 -7.87
CA LEU A 76 12.57 -1.24 -8.10
C LEU A 76 13.34 -0.66 -9.30
N ASP A 77 14.62 -1.03 -9.46
CA ASP A 77 15.47 -0.50 -10.52
C ASP A 77 15.30 -1.26 -11.85
N SER A 78 14.97 -2.55 -11.81
CA SER A 78 14.85 -3.41 -12.99
C SER A 78 13.46 -3.41 -13.61
N ASN A 79 12.41 -3.47 -12.79
CA ASN A 79 11.01 -3.45 -13.21
C ASN A 79 10.16 -2.77 -12.15
N PHE A 80 9.99 -1.46 -12.32
CA PHE A 80 9.24 -0.63 -11.38
C PHE A 80 7.79 -1.09 -11.18
N VAL A 81 7.11 -1.53 -12.25
CA VAL A 81 5.73 -2.03 -12.16
C VAL A 81 5.67 -3.28 -11.30
N LEU A 82 6.58 -4.23 -11.53
CA LEU A 82 6.66 -5.45 -10.72
C LEU A 82 6.94 -5.13 -9.26
N ALA A 83 7.83 -4.17 -8.97
CA ALA A 83 8.12 -3.72 -7.62
C ALA A 83 6.86 -3.19 -6.91
N GLN A 84 6.05 -2.34 -7.58
CA GLN A 84 4.82 -1.83 -7.00
C GLN A 84 3.77 -2.93 -6.81
N VAL A 85 3.66 -3.88 -7.74
CA VAL A 85 2.74 -5.01 -7.61
C VAL A 85 3.12 -5.87 -6.39
N ILE A 86 4.40 -6.20 -6.24
CA ILE A 86 4.90 -6.94 -5.06
C ILE A 86 4.61 -6.16 -3.78
N TRP A 87 4.88 -4.85 -3.78
CA TRP A 87 4.70 -4.02 -2.61
C TRP A 87 3.22 -3.86 -2.21
N LEU A 88 2.34 -3.51 -3.15
CA LEU A 88 0.90 -3.34 -2.91
C LEU A 88 0.22 -4.65 -2.52
N SER A 89 0.58 -5.76 -3.19
CA SER A 89 0.03 -7.08 -2.86
C SER A 89 0.51 -7.55 -1.49
N GLY A 90 1.80 -7.38 -1.17
CA GLY A 90 2.34 -7.70 0.14
C GLY A 90 1.70 -6.85 1.24
N PHE A 91 1.61 -5.53 1.05
CA PHE A 91 0.90 -4.63 1.97
C PHE A 91 -0.53 -5.09 2.24
N THR A 92 -1.30 -5.36 1.18
CA THR A 92 -2.68 -5.84 1.28
C THR A 92 -2.74 -7.15 2.05
N LEU A 93 -1.87 -8.12 1.72
CA LEU A 93 -1.82 -9.43 2.37
C LEU A 93 -1.48 -9.33 3.86
N ILE A 94 -0.54 -8.45 4.23
CA ILE A 94 -0.15 -8.20 5.62
C ILE A 94 -1.34 -7.66 6.40
N VAL A 95 -2.06 -6.67 5.84
CA VAL A 95 -3.23 -6.08 6.50
C VAL A 95 -4.37 -7.10 6.61
N VAL A 96 -4.61 -7.89 5.57
CA VAL A 96 -5.60 -8.99 5.63
C VAL A 96 -5.22 -10.02 6.68
N ALA A 97 -3.94 -10.38 6.81
CA ALA A 97 -3.48 -11.28 7.86
C ALA A 97 -3.73 -10.69 9.26
N GLN A 98 -3.52 -9.38 9.45
CA GLN A 98 -3.86 -8.68 10.70
C GLN A 98 -5.35 -8.78 11.05
N VAL A 99 -6.20 -8.57 10.06
CA VAL A 99 -7.66 -8.62 10.25
C VAL A 99 -8.14 -10.05 10.49
N VAL A 100 -7.74 -11.01 9.66
CA VAL A 100 -8.29 -12.38 9.64
C VAL A 100 -7.61 -13.30 10.66
N VAL A 101 -6.28 -13.35 10.65
CA VAL A 101 -5.52 -14.30 11.48
C VAL A 101 -5.35 -13.74 12.90
N TRP A 102 -5.12 -12.44 13.01
CA TRP A 102 -4.82 -11.80 14.28
C TRP A 102 -6.02 -11.10 14.92
N GLN A 103 -7.17 -11.07 14.22
CA GLN A 103 -8.44 -10.57 14.75
C GLN A 103 -8.34 -9.11 15.23
N GLN A 104 -7.55 -8.31 14.51
CA GLN A 104 -7.31 -6.90 14.79
C GLN A 104 -7.97 -6.03 13.71
N PRO A 105 -9.30 -5.76 13.80
CA PRO A 105 -10.05 -5.06 12.76
C PRO A 105 -9.58 -3.62 12.52
N VAL A 106 -8.92 -3.01 13.52
CA VAL A 106 -8.35 -1.65 13.44
C VAL A 106 -7.36 -1.49 12.29
N PHE A 107 -6.57 -2.53 11.99
CA PHE A 107 -5.65 -2.46 10.86
C PHE A 107 -6.36 -2.49 9.50
N GLY A 108 -7.63 -2.91 9.44
CA GLY A 108 -8.42 -2.93 8.21
C GLY A 108 -8.50 -1.55 7.54
N PHE A 109 -8.48 -0.45 8.32
CA PHE A 109 -8.43 0.90 7.75
C PHE A 109 -7.21 1.17 6.87
N ALA A 110 -6.09 0.49 7.09
CA ALA A 110 -4.92 0.63 6.24
C ALA A 110 -5.19 0.16 4.80
N LEU A 111 -6.14 -0.76 4.58
CA LEU A 111 -6.56 -1.18 3.23
C LEU A 111 -7.08 0.00 2.40
N ALA A 112 -7.70 1.00 3.03
CA ALA A 112 -8.21 2.18 2.35
C ALA A 112 -7.10 3.04 1.73
N LEU A 113 -5.83 2.84 2.08
CA LEU A 113 -4.69 3.54 1.47
C LEU A 113 -4.24 2.91 0.15
N ALA A 114 -4.56 1.64 -0.09
CA ALA A 114 -4.09 0.91 -1.28
C ALA A 114 -4.55 1.54 -2.62
N PRO A 115 -5.79 2.05 -2.78
CA PRO A 115 -6.22 2.72 -4.01
C PRO A 115 -5.41 3.97 -4.32
N PHE A 116 -5.23 4.85 -3.32
CA PHE A 116 -4.40 6.03 -3.44
C PHE A 116 -2.96 5.69 -3.82
N LEU A 117 -2.38 4.68 -3.16
CA LEU A 117 -1.03 4.22 -3.48
C LEU A 117 -0.95 3.65 -4.90
N GLY A 118 -1.97 2.92 -5.36
CA GLY A 118 -2.05 2.43 -6.75
C GLY A 118 -2.16 3.57 -7.78
N PHE A 119 -2.93 4.62 -7.46
CA PHE A 119 -3.04 5.82 -8.29
C PHE A 119 -1.71 6.56 -8.37
N LEU A 120 -1.10 6.83 -7.21
CA LEU A 120 0.15 7.58 -7.07
C LEU A 120 1.34 6.85 -7.71
N LEU A 121 1.43 5.53 -7.53
CA LEU A 121 2.63 4.78 -7.86
C LEU A 121 2.56 4.06 -9.21
N LEU A 122 1.39 3.83 -9.79
CA LEU A 122 1.29 3.08 -11.05
C LEU A 122 0.53 3.84 -12.11
N SER A 123 -0.78 3.96 -11.94
CA SER A 123 -1.65 4.65 -12.87
C SER A 123 -3.05 4.79 -12.30
N ARG A 124 -3.85 5.67 -12.90
CA ARG A 124 -5.27 5.78 -12.58
C ARG A 124 -6.03 4.46 -12.67
N ARG A 125 -5.72 3.62 -13.68
CA ARG A 125 -6.36 2.31 -13.84
C ARG A 125 -6.02 1.36 -12.71
N ALA A 126 -4.77 1.39 -12.24
CA ALA A 126 -4.32 0.58 -11.11
C ALA A 126 -5.01 1.03 -9.80
N GLY A 127 -5.16 2.35 -9.59
CA GLY A 127 -5.92 2.88 -8.45
C GLY A 127 -7.37 2.41 -8.42
N VAL A 128 -8.10 2.54 -9.53
CA VAL A 128 -9.50 2.08 -9.63
C VAL A 128 -9.60 0.55 -9.44
N LEU A 129 -8.68 -0.22 -10.01
CA LEU A 129 -8.67 -1.67 -9.81
C LEU A 129 -8.45 -2.03 -8.34
N ALA A 130 -7.49 -1.36 -7.68
CA ALA A 130 -7.24 -1.54 -6.26
C ALA A 130 -8.48 -1.16 -5.43
N GLU A 131 -9.16 -0.06 -5.74
CA GLU A 131 -10.40 0.34 -5.08
C GLU A 131 -11.47 -0.76 -5.13
N LEU A 132 -11.75 -1.29 -6.33
CA LEU A 132 -12.73 -2.37 -6.50
C LEU A 132 -12.35 -3.63 -5.71
N VAL A 133 -11.07 -3.98 -5.71
CA VAL A 133 -10.55 -5.12 -4.95
C VAL A 133 -10.73 -4.90 -3.46
N ILE A 134 -10.39 -3.73 -2.94
CA ILE A 134 -10.47 -3.41 -1.50
C ILE A 134 -11.92 -3.34 -1.03
N ILE A 135 -12.82 -2.73 -1.81
CA ILE A 135 -14.25 -2.70 -1.51
C ILE A 135 -14.82 -4.12 -1.49
N GLY A 136 -14.54 -4.91 -2.53
CA GLY A 136 -14.99 -6.30 -2.62
C GLY A 136 -14.47 -7.15 -1.45
N LEU A 137 -13.19 -6.97 -1.10
CA LEU A 137 -12.56 -7.63 0.04
C LEU A 137 -13.20 -7.22 1.38
N ALA A 138 -13.46 -5.93 1.60
CA ALA A 138 -14.10 -5.46 2.83
C ALA A 138 -15.52 -6.05 3.00
N ILE A 139 -16.31 -6.07 1.91
CA ILE A 139 -17.64 -6.69 1.90
C ILE A 139 -17.53 -8.19 2.17
N PHE A 140 -16.61 -8.88 1.47
CA PHE A 140 -16.38 -10.31 1.65
C PHE A 140 -16.04 -10.64 3.11
N LEU A 141 -15.07 -9.94 3.70
CA LEU A 141 -14.66 -10.12 5.09
C LEU A 141 -15.78 -9.80 6.09
N GLY A 142 -16.64 -8.82 5.78
CA GLY A 142 -17.81 -8.50 6.58
C GLY A 142 -18.93 -9.55 6.50
N SER A 143 -18.98 -10.32 5.40
CA SER A 143 -20.03 -11.32 5.11
C SER A 143 -19.72 -12.74 5.61
N LEU A 144 -18.50 -13.01 6.10
CA LEU A 144 -18.12 -14.33 6.59
C LEU A 144 -18.96 -14.74 7.81
N GLU A 145 -19.67 -15.87 7.67
CA GLU A 145 -20.49 -16.45 8.74
C GLU A 145 -19.61 -17.06 9.84
N GLY A 146 -19.91 -16.75 11.11
CA GLY A 146 -19.12 -17.22 12.28
C GLY A 146 -18.69 -16.14 13.26
N GLY A 147 -19.05 -14.88 12.99
CA GLY A 147 -18.60 -13.70 13.74
C GLY A 147 -17.90 -12.78 12.75
N SER A 148 -18.47 -11.60 12.51
CA SER A 148 -17.95 -10.66 11.52
C SER A 148 -16.50 -10.31 11.86
N ILE A 149 -15.54 -10.85 11.09
CA ILE A 149 -14.10 -10.63 11.28
C ILE A 149 -13.78 -9.14 11.16
N LEU A 150 -14.52 -8.44 10.29
CA LEU A 150 -14.50 -7.00 10.15
C LEU A 150 -15.89 -6.44 10.49
N PRO A 151 -16.08 -5.81 11.67
CA PRO A 151 -17.38 -5.29 12.06
C PRO A 151 -17.92 -4.29 11.03
N ARG A 152 -19.25 -4.15 10.94
CA ARG A 152 -19.91 -3.32 9.91
C ARG A 152 -19.38 -1.89 9.83
N ASP A 153 -19.06 -1.28 10.97
CA ASP A 153 -18.53 0.08 11.02
C ASP A 153 -17.15 0.19 10.34
N PHE A 154 -16.32 -0.86 10.47
CA PHE A 154 -15.03 -0.94 9.79
C PHE A 154 -15.20 -1.20 8.30
N VAL A 155 -16.15 -2.05 7.89
CA VAL A 155 -16.47 -2.25 6.46
C VAL A 155 -16.84 -0.92 5.82
N LEU A 156 -17.78 -0.18 6.42
CA LEU A 156 -18.19 1.14 5.93
C LEU A 156 -17.03 2.12 5.87
N GLY A 157 -16.22 2.20 6.92
CA GLY A 157 -15.10 3.13 6.94
C GLY A 157 -13.97 2.75 5.95
N VAL A 158 -13.71 1.47 5.73
CA VAL A 158 -12.78 1.01 4.68
C VAL A 158 -13.31 1.33 3.29
N THR A 159 -14.60 1.08 3.03
CA THR A 159 -15.23 1.40 1.74
C THR A 159 -15.22 2.90 1.46
N LEU A 160 -15.69 3.72 2.41
CA LEU A 160 -15.70 5.18 2.25
C LEU A 160 -14.28 5.75 2.15
N GLY A 161 -13.36 5.26 2.98
CA GLY A 161 -11.96 5.65 2.91
C GLY A 161 -11.32 5.30 1.56
N SER A 162 -11.64 4.11 1.02
CA SER A 162 -11.16 3.64 -0.28
C SER A 162 -11.69 4.51 -1.43
N ILE A 163 -12.96 4.90 -1.39
CA ILE A 163 -13.56 5.79 -2.40
C ILE A 163 -12.90 7.16 -2.33
N VAL A 164 -12.77 7.74 -1.13
CA VAL A 164 -12.15 9.06 -0.96
C VAL A 164 -10.69 9.02 -1.40
N SER A 165 -9.95 7.96 -1.06
CA SER A 165 -8.54 7.82 -1.42
C SER A 165 -8.33 7.59 -2.92
N GLY A 166 -9.28 6.93 -3.61
CA GLY A 166 -9.27 6.79 -5.07
C GLY A 166 -9.64 8.05 -5.85
N LEU A 167 -10.29 9.03 -5.19
CA LEU A 167 -10.67 10.32 -5.77
C LEU A 167 -9.59 11.41 -5.65
N LEU A 168 -8.61 11.23 -4.76
CA LEU A 168 -7.48 12.14 -4.54
C LEU A 168 -6.31 11.82 -5.47
#